data_AF-A0A7C2LUB6-F1
#
_entry.id   AF-A0A7C2LUB6-F1
#
_cell.length_a   1.000
_cell.length_b   1.000
_cell.length_c   1.000
_cell.angle_alpha   90.00
_cell.angle_beta   90.00
_cell.angle_gamma   90.00
#
_symmetry.space_group_name_H-M   'P 1'
#
loop_
_entity.id
_entity.type
_entity.pdbx_description
1 polymer ?
#
loop_
_entity_poly.entity_id
_entity_poly.type
_entity_poly.pdbx_seq_one_letter_code
_entity_poly.pdbx_strand_id
1 'polypeptide(L)' 'SPAHGTAYELAGKDEASPDSFRNAMYLAVDVVKNRKLHREISKDPLPAGRPELDERDESPEDLEDASGH' A
#
# COMPACT_ATOMS: atom_id res chain seq x y z
N SER A 1 -0.25 -5.60 18.91
CA SER A 1 -0.34 -6.06 20.31
C SER A 1 -1.81 -6.30 20.63
N PRO A 2 -2.15 -7.04 21.70
CA PRO A 2 -3.50 -6.99 22.25
C PRO A 2 -3.88 -5.52 22.50
N ALA A 3 -5.17 -5.19 22.36
CA ALA A 3 -5.67 -3.81 22.42
C ALA A 3 -5.57 -3.14 23.80
N HIS A 4 -4.90 -3.77 24.78
CA HIS A 4 -4.80 -3.32 26.16
C HIS A 4 -3.40 -3.65 26.72
N GLY A 5 -2.91 -2.86 27.69
CA GLY A 5 -1.64 -3.11 28.40
C GLY A 5 -1.67 -4.41 29.23
N THR A 6 -0.63 -4.67 30.04
CA THR A 6 -0.40 -5.94 30.77
C THR A 6 -1.54 -6.43 31.67
N ALA A 7 -2.58 -5.62 31.91
CA ALA A 7 -3.81 -5.99 32.62
C ALA A 7 -3.54 -6.72 33.94
N TYR A 8 -2.59 -6.21 34.74
CA TYR A 8 -2.21 -6.76 36.04
C TYR A 8 -3.39 -6.98 36.99
N GLU A 9 -4.46 -6.19 36.86
CA GLU A 9 -5.67 -6.31 37.70
C GLU A 9 -6.52 -7.55 37.42
N LEU A 10 -6.34 -8.19 36.26
CA LEU A 10 -7.01 -9.43 35.83
C LEU A 10 -6.13 -10.68 36.01
N ALA A 11 -4.85 -10.49 36.34
CA ALA A 11 -3.93 -11.60 36.58
C ALA A 11 -4.35 -12.37 37.83
N GLY A 12 -4.69 -13.66 37.67
CA GLY A 12 -5.11 -14.54 38.76
C GLY A 12 -6.62 -14.52 39.08
N LYS A 13 -7.45 -13.81 38.30
CA LYS A 13 -8.92 -13.80 38.45
C LYS A 13 -9.69 -14.63 37.41
N ASP A 14 -8.99 -15.19 36.42
CA ASP A 14 -9.57 -15.95 35.29
C ASP A 14 -10.57 -15.15 34.42
N GLU A 15 -10.53 -13.82 34.50
CA GLU A 15 -11.44 -12.89 33.82
C GLU A 15 -10.85 -12.31 32.52
N ALA A 16 -9.60 -12.64 32.17
CA ALA A 16 -8.96 -12.15 30.96
C ALA A 16 -9.45 -12.95 29.75
N SER A 17 -10.24 -12.32 28.85
CA SER A 17 -10.68 -12.97 27.61
C SER A 17 -9.48 -13.35 26.72
N PRO A 18 -9.35 -14.63 26.31
CA PRO A 18 -8.26 -15.09 25.45
C PRO A 18 -8.40 -14.60 23.99
N ASP A 19 -9.54 -14.03 23.62
CA ASP A 19 -9.87 -13.70 22.23
C ASP A 19 -8.95 -12.60 21.67
N SER A 20 -8.60 -11.61 22.49
CA SER A 20 -7.68 -10.54 22.09
C SER A 20 -6.28 -11.09 21.79
N PHE A 21 -5.83 -12.09 22.55
CA PHE A 21 -4.54 -12.74 22.33
C PHE A 21 -4.55 -13.60 21.06
N ARG A 22 -5.60 -14.40 20.84
CA ARG A 22 -5.75 -15.19 19.61
C ARG A 22 -5.78 -14.30 18.37
N ASN A 23 -6.54 -13.21 18.41
CA ASN A 23 -6.60 -12.23 17.33
C ASN A 23 -5.23 -11.60 17.05
N ALA A 24 -4.48 -11.23 18.11
CA ALA A 24 -3.13 -10.69 17.95
C ALA A 24 -2.17 -11.72 17.31
N MET A 25 -2.31 -13.00 17.64
CA MET A 25 -1.50 -14.08 17.06
C MET A 25 -1.82 -14.31 15.58
N TYR A 26 -3.10 -14.39 15.21
CA TYR A 26 -3.50 -14.51 13.81
C TYR A 26 -3.06 -13.29 12.99
N LEU A 27 -3.25 -12.08 13.52
CA LEU A 27 -2.76 -10.86 12.88
C LEU A 27 -1.24 -10.88 12.66
N ALA A 28 -0.47 -11.37 13.62
CA ALA A 28 0.98 -11.48 13.47
C ALA A 28 1.36 -12.42 12.31
N VAL A 29 0.67 -13.55 12.19
CA VAL A 29 0.85 -14.49 11.06
C VAL A 29 0.53 -13.82 9.73
N ASP A 30 -0.58 -13.09 9.65
CA ASP A 30 -1.02 -12.42 8.42
C ASP A 30 -0.06 -11.31 8.00
N VAL A 31 0.43 -10.51 8.96
CA VAL A 31 1.43 -9.46 8.70
C VAL A 31 2.71 -10.06 8.07
N VAL A 32 3.19 -11.19 8.59
CA VAL A 32 4.39 -11.84 8.04
C VAL A 32 4.14 -12.33 6.61
N LYS A 33 2.99 -12.96 6.35
CA LYS A 33 2.62 -13.42 5.00
C LYS A 33 2.49 -12.25 4.03
N ASN A 34 1.77 -11.21 4.41
CA ASN A 34 1.54 -10.04 3.57
C ASN A 34 2.85 -9.31 3.22
N ARG A 35 3.79 -9.22 4.17
CA ARG A 35 5.14 -8.67 3.91
C ARG A 35 5.98 -9.50 2.95
N LYS A 36 5.79 -10.82 2.91
CA LYS A 36 6.45 -11.69 1.92
C LYS A 36 5.83 -11.49 0.55
N LEU A 37 4.50 -11.55 0.48
CA LEU A 37 3.75 -11.35 -0.75
C LEU A 37 4.03 -9.99 -1.38
N HIS A 38 4.00 -8.91 -0.59
CA HIS A 38 4.31 -7.56 -1.07
C HIS A 38 5.71 -7.46 -1.68
N ARG A 39 6.71 -8.11 -1.07
CA ARG A 39 8.08 -8.16 -1.62
C ARG A 39 8.15 -8.90 -2.96
N GLU A 40 7.31 -9.91 -3.14
CA GLU A 40 7.24 -10.70 -4.37
C GLU A 40 6.56 -9.91 -5.49
N ILE A 41 5.35 -9.40 -5.25
CA ILE A 41 4.55 -8.72 -6.28
C ILE A 41 5.09 -7.34 -6.64
N SER A 42 5.82 -6.68 -5.74
CA SER A 42 6.44 -5.37 -6.00
C SER A 42 7.88 -5.46 -6.49
N LYS A 43 8.39 -6.66 -6.82
CA LYS A 43 9.80 -6.86 -7.23
C LYS A 43 10.13 -6.18 -8.56
N ASP A 44 9.18 -6.12 -9.47
CA ASP A 44 9.36 -5.56 -10.82
C ASP A 44 8.11 -4.74 -11.20
N PRO A 45 7.96 -3.53 -10.63
CA PRO A 45 6.82 -2.68 -10.94
C PRO A 45 6.96 -2.11 -12.34
N LEU A 46 5.86 -2.07 -13.10
CA LEU A 46 5.84 -1.37 -14.38
C LEU A 46 6.26 0.10 -14.19
N PRO A 47 6.99 0.70 -15.15
CA PRO A 47 7.30 2.12 -15.10
C PRO A 47 6.01 2.89 -14.90
N ALA A 48 5.97 3.74 -13.87
CA ALA A 48 4.88 4.68 -13.72
C ALA A 48 4.90 5.52 -15.00
N GLY A 49 3.88 5.32 -15.85
CA GLY A 49 3.67 6.11 -17.05
C GLY A 49 3.55 7.56 -16.62
N ARG A 50 4.67 8.28 -16.58
CA ARG A 50 4.62 9.70 -16.85
C ARG A 50 4.03 9.75 -18.25
N PRO A 51 2.88 10.41 -18.48
CA PRO A 51 2.69 10.94 -19.81
C PRO A 51 3.93 11.82 -20.00
N GLU A 52 4.88 11.35 -20.82
CA GLU A 52 5.73 12.28 -21.54
C GLU A 52 4.71 13.19 -22.22
N LEU A 53 4.53 14.35 -21.61
CA LEU A 53 3.89 15.49 -22.22
C LEU A 53 4.78 15.81 -23.42
N ASP A 54 4.60 15.06 -24.50
CA ASP A 54 4.93 15.55 -25.82
C ASP A 54 3.86 16.61 -26.10
N GLU A 55 4.05 17.76 -25.46
CA GLU A 55 3.37 19.03 -25.73
C GLU A 55 3.83 19.54 -27.09
N ARG A 56 3.68 18.71 -28.12
CA ARG A 56 3.43 19.18 -29.47
C ARG A 56 1.93 19.25 -29.59
N ASP A 57 1.39 20.33 -29.04
CA ASP A 57 0.07 20.80 -29.43
C ASP A 57 0.18 21.13 -30.92
N GLU A 58 -0.04 20.14 -31.79
CA GLU A 58 -0.19 20.34 -33.24
C GLU A 58 -1.55 21.02 -33.44
N SER A 59 -1.65 22.24 -32.92
CA SER A 59 -2.76 23.12 -33.19
C SER A 59 -2.76 23.41 -34.71
N PRO A 60 -3.91 23.38 -35.39
CA PRO A 60 -3.98 23.66 -36.83
C PRO A 60 -3.45 25.05 -37.21
N GLU A 61 -3.23 25.93 -36.23
CA GLU A 61 -2.71 27.28 -36.41
C GLU A 61 -1.23 27.28 -36.82
N ASP A 62 -0.44 26.27 -36.42
CA ASP A 62 1.00 26.17 -36.76
C ASP A 62 1.27 25.63 -38.19
N LEU A 63 0.25 25.12 -38.88
CA LEU A 63 0.35 24.58 -40.24
C LEU A 63 0.22 25.65 -41.33
N GLU A 64 -0.26 26.85 -41.01
CA GLU A 64 -0.47 27.91 -41.99
C GLU A 64 0.84 28.63 -42.37
N ASP A 65 1.82 28.67 -41.47
CA ASP A 65 3.10 29.36 -41.70
C ASP A 65 4.08 28.58 -42.61
N ALA A 66 3.83 27.29 -42.88
CA ALA A 66 4.71 26.45 -43.69
C ALA A 66 4.43 26.48 -45.20
N SER A 67 3.38 27.17 -45.66
CA SER A 67 3.01 27.25 -47.08
C SER A 67 3.40 28.57 -47.78
N GLY A 68 4.12 29.45 -47.07
CA GLY A 68 4.54 30.78 -47.54
C GLY A 68 5.97 30.86 -48.06
N HIS A 69 6.35 30.05 -49.06
CA HIS A 69 7.49 30.35 -49.94
C HIS A 69 7.31 29.83 -51.36
#